data_AF-A0A2V8LCA5-F1
#
_entry.id   AF-A0A2V8LCA5-F1
#
_cell.length_a   1.000
_cell.length_b   1.000
_cell.length_c   1.000
_cell.angle_alpha   90.00
_cell.angle_beta   90.00
_cell.angle_gamma   90.00
#
_symmetry.space_group_name_H-M   'P 1'
#
loop_
_entity.id
_entity.type
_entity.pdbx_description
1 polymer ?
#
loop_
_entity_poly.entity_id
_entity_poly.type
_entity_poly.pdbx_seq_one_letter_code
_entity_poly.pdbx_strand_id
1 'polypeptide(L)'
;MMSSKILRLIFMGFAGSAMLLVFAIVGAAQAPRFSSLYTNLKTDCRGTMTVKQAEESGEDMPLKCKGYGGYEINIGYSATSSQFSINRAGKPDEDVVTSTMQPIDYDLKRKVEWRFANGKPFAVIYRIDLTKSDSSDPTGMWSKENKTGEHLVIKGLKGFEHIDFEVDAKTADANVKAREMADAAYAKKP
;
A
#
# COMPACT_ATOMS: atom_id res chain seq x y z
N MET A 1 49.25 88.63 0.06
CA MET A 1 48.93 87.36 -0.65
C MET A 1 47.74 86.72 0.04
N MET A 2 46.63 86.56 -0.70
CA MET A 2 45.54 85.55 -0.64
C MET A 2 44.87 85.22 0.71
N SER A 3 43.56 85.50 0.89
CA SER A 3 42.37 84.71 0.42
C SER A 3 42.08 83.53 1.38
N SER A 4 40.89 83.15 1.84
CA SER A 4 39.48 83.56 1.71
C SER A 4 38.63 82.48 2.44
N LYS A 5 37.35 82.80 2.71
CA LYS A 5 36.18 81.89 2.83
C LYS A 5 35.87 81.15 4.15
N ILE A 6 34.84 81.72 4.79
CA ILE A 6 33.59 81.10 5.28
C ILE A 6 33.32 79.68 4.73
N LEU A 7 32.93 78.73 5.59
CA LEU A 7 32.03 77.65 5.19
C LEU A 7 31.06 77.24 6.31
N ARG A 8 29.80 77.09 5.89
CA ARG A 8 28.57 76.89 6.67
C ARG A 8 28.36 75.43 7.09
N LEU A 9 27.55 75.29 8.15
CA LEU A 9 26.85 74.08 8.60
C LEU A 9 26.31 73.20 7.47
N ILE A 10 26.41 71.88 7.64
CA ILE A 10 25.44 70.90 7.12
C ILE A 10 25.14 69.89 8.23
N PHE A 11 23.97 70.02 8.85
CA PHE A 11 23.26 68.92 9.51
C PHE A 11 22.51 68.16 8.42
N MET A 12 22.79 66.88 8.21
CA MET A 12 21.94 65.99 7.41
C MET A 12 21.64 64.74 8.24
N GLY A 13 20.37 64.62 8.61
CA GLY A 13 19.83 63.50 9.36
C GLY A 13 19.76 62.23 8.51
N PHE A 14 20.14 61.11 9.11
CA PHE A 14 19.83 59.79 8.60
C PHE A 14 18.50 59.34 9.21
N ALA A 15 17.42 59.49 8.45
CA ALA A 15 16.17 58.78 8.69
C ALA A 15 16.41 57.31 8.31
N GLY A 16 16.65 56.45 9.31
CA GLY A 16 16.77 55.02 9.13
C GLY A 16 15.41 54.39 8.79
N SER A 17 15.19 54.09 7.51
CA SER A 17 14.08 53.24 7.07
C SER A 17 14.24 51.83 7.64
N ALA A 18 13.38 51.49 8.60
CA ALA A 18 13.22 50.12 9.08
C ALA A 18 12.58 49.26 7.98
N MET A 19 13.39 48.51 7.25
CA MET A 19 12.96 47.55 6.25
C MET A 19 12.46 46.28 6.97
N LEU A 20 11.14 46.17 7.16
CA LEU A 20 10.45 44.97 7.65
C LEU A 20 10.59 43.84 6.62
N LEU A 21 11.57 42.96 6.84
CA LEU A 21 11.70 41.69 6.13
C LEU A 21 10.58 40.73 6.60
N VAL A 22 9.47 40.73 5.87
CA VAL A 22 8.43 39.71 6.02
C VAL A 22 8.95 38.42 5.35
N PHE A 23 9.52 37.53 6.16
CA PHE A 23 9.81 36.17 5.71
C PHE A 23 8.49 35.44 5.45
N ALA A 24 8.10 35.36 4.18
CA ALA A 24 7.03 34.47 3.74
C ALA A 24 7.48 33.03 4.00
N ILE A 25 6.94 32.41 5.05
CA ILE A 25 7.09 30.98 5.30
C ILE A 25 6.23 30.27 4.23
N VAL A 26 6.81 30.05 3.06
CA VAL A 26 6.24 29.13 2.07
C VAL A 26 6.35 27.74 2.70
N GLY A 27 5.23 27.24 3.22
CA GLY A 27 5.15 25.89 3.76
C GLY A 27 5.51 24.89 2.67
N ALA A 28 6.74 24.38 2.69
CA ALA A 28 7.14 23.27 1.85
C ALA A 28 6.27 22.07 2.21
N ALA A 29 5.41 21.63 1.28
CA ALA A 29 4.67 20.39 1.44
C ALA A 29 5.70 19.25 1.61
N GLN A 30 5.78 18.69 2.82
CA GLN A 30 6.73 17.65 3.12
C GLN A 30 6.40 16.41 2.28
N ALA A 31 7.41 15.88 1.58
CA ALA A 31 7.25 14.66 0.82
C ALA A 31 6.67 13.53 1.71
N PRO A 32 5.74 12.70 1.20
CA PRO A 32 5.15 11.64 2.00
C PRO A 32 6.22 10.71 2.56
N ARG A 33 6.14 10.40 3.86
CA ARG A 33 7.01 9.39 4.47
C ARG A 33 6.40 8.01 4.26
N PHE A 34 7.03 7.21 3.41
CA PHE A 34 6.58 5.86 3.11
C PHE A 34 7.14 4.81 4.06
N SER A 35 6.35 3.78 4.37
CA SER A 35 6.76 2.63 5.19
C SER A 35 5.93 1.38 4.89
N SER A 36 6.42 0.21 5.31
CA SER A 36 5.71 -1.08 5.18
C SER A 36 5.43 -1.73 6.52
N LEU A 37 4.29 -2.40 6.63
CA LEU A 37 4.01 -3.43 7.63
C LEU A 37 3.56 -4.71 6.93
N TYR A 38 3.61 -5.85 7.63
CA TYR A 38 3.35 -7.14 7.01
C TYR A 38 2.35 -7.93 7.83
N THR A 39 1.33 -8.45 7.16
CA THR A 39 0.49 -9.54 7.67
C THR A 39 1.11 -10.85 7.22
N ASN A 40 1.47 -11.70 8.17
CA ASN A 40 1.93 -13.05 7.90
C ASN A 40 0.72 -14.00 7.90
N LEU A 41 0.40 -14.57 6.73
CA LEU A 41 -0.81 -15.37 6.57
C LEU A 41 -0.79 -16.66 7.40
N LYS A 42 0.39 -17.15 7.79
CA LYS A 42 0.51 -18.32 8.67
C LYS A 42 0.23 -18.00 10.14
N THR A 43 0.68 -16.85 10.62
CA THR A 43 0.67 -16.55 12.07
C THR A 43 -0.41 -15.56 12.49
N ASP A 44 -0.91 -14.76 11.55
CA ASP A 44 -1.80 -13.64 11.84
C ASP A 44 -3.25 -13.90 11.42
N CYS A 45 -3.55 -15.10 10.90
CA CYS A 45 -4.87 -15.55 10.50
C CYS A 45 -5.50 -16.49 11.54
N ARG A 46 -6.82 -16.42 11.71
CA ARG A 46 -7.62 -17.28 12.60
C ARG A 46 -8.91 -17.68 11.91
N GLY A 47 -9.41 -18.87 12.21
CA GLY A 47 -10.72 -19.33 11.72
C GLY A 47 -11.83 -18.41 12.24
N THR A 48 -12.84 -18.15 11.40
CA THR A 48 -14.00 -17.31 11.76
C THR A 48 -15.12 -18.09 12.46
N MET A 49 -15.02 -19.41 12.45
CA MET A 49 -15.96 -20.33 13.10
C MET A 49 -15.20 -21.46 13.79
N THR A 50 -15.90 -22.21 14.66
CA THR A 50 -15.34 -23.40 15.29
C THR A 50 -15.34 -24.60 14.34
N VAL A 51 -14.47 -25.59 14.58
CA VAL A 51 -14.42 -26.84 13.79
C VAL A 51 -15.79 -27.51 13.74
N LYS A 52 -16.47 -27.58 14.89
CA LYS A 52 -17.83 -28.15 14.98
C LYS A 52 -18.82 -27.43 14.07
N GLN A 53 -18.78 -26.09 14.01
CA GLN A 53 -19.68 -25.32 13.15
C GLN A 53 -19.38 -25.56 11.67
N ALA A 54 -18.11 -25.65 11.28
CA ALA A 54 -17.72 -25.97 9.91
C ALA A 54 -18.18 -27.38 9.49
N GLU A 55 -18.03 -28.37 10.39
CA GLU A 55 -18.50 -29.74 10.16
C GLU A 55 -20.03 -29.81 10.02
N GLU A 56 -20.76 -29.07 10.86
CA GLU A 56 -22.23 -29.02 10.83
C GLU A 56 -22.79 -28.29 9.60
N SER A 57 -22.12 -27.24 9.13
CA SER A 57 -22.54 -26.49 7.93
C SER A 57 -22.07 -27.14 6.62
N GLY A 58 -21.04 -27.99 6.67
CA GLY A 58 -20.35 -28.50 5.49
C GLY A 58 -19.58 -27.41 4.74
N GLU A 59 -19.34 -26.25 5.37
CA GLU A 59 -18.59 -25.14 4.79
C GLU A 59 -17.11 -25.24 5.15
N ASP A 60 -16.25 -24.85 4.23
CA ASP A 60 -14.83 -24.62 4.52
C ASP A 60 -14.71 -23.46 5.51
N MET A 61 -13.90 -23.63 6.57
CA MET A 61 -13.70 -22.61 7.61
C MET A 61 -12.95 -21.38 7.04
N PRO A 62 -13.61 -20.23 6.81
CA PRO A 62 -12.95 -19.03 6.31
C PRO A 62 -11.96 -18.51 7.34
N LEU A 63 -10.89 -17.85 6.87
CA LEU A 63 -9.95 -17.21 7.77
C LEU A 63 -10.11 -15.70 7.77
N LYS A 64 -9.93 -15.12 8.96
CA LYS A 64 -9.75 -13.70 9.15
C LYS A 64 -8.33 -13.44 9.63
N CYS A 65 -7.63 -12.55 8.94
CA CYS A 65 -6.27 -12.16 9.27
C CYS A 65 -6.20 -10.71 9.69
N LYS A 66 -5.21 -10.43 10.55
CA LYS A 66 -4.87 -9.06 10.97
C LYS A 66 -4.63 -8.18 9.74
N GLY A 67 -5.30 -7.04 9.69
CA GLY A 67 -4.95 -5.93 8.80
C GLY A 67 -4.51 -4.69 9.57
N TYR A 68 -4.32 -3.59 8.86
CA TYR A 68 -3.87 -2.32 9.46
C TYR A 68 -4.74 -1.14 9.04
N GLY A 69 -4.76 -0.06 9.84
CA GLY A 69 -5.51 1.17 9.55
C GLY A 69 -7.02 0.98 9.42
N GLY A 70 -7.58 0.07 10.22
CA GLY A 70 -9.02 -0.25 10.22
C GLY A 70 -9.45 -1.21 9.12
N TYR A 71 -8.50 -1.92 8.49
CA TYR A 71 -8.78 -2.99 7.54
C TYR A 71 -8.52 -4.37 8.16
N GLU A 72 -9.13 -5.39 7.57
CA GLU A 72 -8.90 -6.82 7.82
C GLU A 72 -8.76 -7.56 6.49
N ILE A 73 -8.11 -8.74 6.52
CA ILE A 73 -8.05 -9.64 5.37
C ILE A 73 -8.98 -10.81 5.66
N ASN A 74 -9.93 -11.06 4.77
CA ASN A 74 -10.80 -12.23 4.83
C ASN A 74 -10.39 -13.17 3.72
N ILE A 75 -10.31 -14.46 4.02
CA ILE A 75 -9.94 -15.48 3.05
C ILE A 75 -11.04 -16.52 3.03
N GLY A 76 -11.75 -16.55 1.91
CA GLY A 76 -12.76 -17.55 1.60
C GLY A 76 -12.15 -18.71 0.83
N TYR A 77 -12.82 -19.84 0.95
CA TYR A 77 -12.45 -21.07 0.28
C TYR A 77 -13.60 -21.56 -0.59
N SER A 78 -13.24 -22.37 -1.56
CA SER A 78 -14.12 -23.16 -2.38
C SER A 78 -13.44 -24.50 -2.62
N ALA A 79 -14.20 -25.48 -3.12
CA ALA A 79 -13.71 -26.83 -3.39
C ALA A 79 -12.41 -26.91 -4.22
N THR A 80 -12.10 -25.86 -4.98
CA THR A 80 -10.86 -25.80 -5.77
C THR A 80 -9.99 -24.60 -5.43
N SER A 81 -10.55 -23.47 -5.00
CA SER A 81 -9.80 -22.21 -4.92
C SER A 81 -9.94 -21.47 -3.61
N SER A 82 -8.99 -20.59 -3.35
CA SER A 82 -9.09 -19.61 -2.28
C SER A 82 -9.12 -18.21 -2.87
N GLN A 83 -9.84 -17.32 -2.21
CA GLN A 83 -9.88 -15.92 -2.54
C GLN A 83 -9.68 -15.14 -1.27
N PHE A 84 -8.86 -14.10 -1.30
CA PHE A 84 -8.87 -13.14 -0.22
C PHE A 84 -9.38 -11.78 -0.66
N SER A 85 -10.07 -11.14 0.27
CA SER A 85 -10.54 -9.77 0.19
C SER A 85 -9.96 -8.96 1.33
N ILE A 86 -9.73 -7.68 1.09
CA ILE A 86 -9.37 -6.71 2.11
C ILE A 86 -10.53 -5.76 2.25
N ASN A 87 -11.06 -5.66 3.46
CA ASN A 87 -12.27 -4.89 3.75
C ASN A 87 -12.06 -4.07 5.01
N ARG A 88 -12.97 -3.13 5.28
CA ARG A 88 -13.02 -2.46 6.58
C ARG A 88 -13.32 -3.48 7.68
N ALA A 89 -12.60 -3.37 8.80
CA ALA A 89 -12.77 -4.28 9.92
C ALA A 89 -14.22 -4.24 10.44
N GLY A 90 -14.84 -5.41 10.55
CA GLY A 90 -16.25 -5.54 10.96
C GLY A 90 -17.28 -5.12 9.89
N LYS A 91 -16.83 -4.79 8.67
CA LYS A 91 -17.69 -4.40 7.54
C LYS A 91 -17.24 -5.14 6.27
N PRO A 92 -17.64 -6.41 6.11
CA PRO A 92 -17.11 -7.28 5.04
C PRO A 92 -17.45 -6.79 3.63
N ASP A 93 -18.47 -5.95 3.47
CA ASP A 93 -18.93 -5.44 2.18
C ASP A 93 -18.39 -4.04 1.82
N GLU A 94 -17.61 -3.40 2.72
CA GLU A 94 -17.05 -2.06 2.48
C GLU A 94 -15.55 -2.08 2.13
N ASP A 95 -15.17 -1.24 1.16
CA ASP A 95 -13.78 -1.01 0.71
C ASP A 95 -13.06 -2.26 0.23
N VAL A 96 -13.78 -3.07 -0.55
CA VAL A 96 -13.37 -4.40 -0.99
C VAL A 96 -12.26 -4.31 -2.02
N VAL A 97 -11.03 -4.62 -1.61
CA VAL A 97 -9.96 -5.02 -2.55
C VAL A 97 -9.98 -6.54 -2.64
N THR A 98 -10.52 -7.05 -3.73
CA THR A 98 -10.62 -8.50 -3.97
C THR A 98 -9.48 -8.98 -4.84
N SER A 99 -8.80 -10.05 -4.40
CA SER A 99 -7.92 -10.81 -5.27
C SER A 99 -8.73 -11.69 -6.21
N THR A 100 -8.16 -12.04 -7.37
CA THR A 100 -8.70 -13.13 -8.19
C THR A 100 -8.68 -14.44 -7.38
N MET A 101 -9.50 -15.42 -7.76
CA MET A 101 -9.41 -16.76 -7.18
C MET A 101 -8.04 -17.36 -7.51
N GLN A 102 -7.30 -17.81 -6.50
CA GLN A 102 -5.91 -18.23 -6.62
C GLN A 102 -5.61 -19.50 -5.81
N PRO A 103 -4.63 -20.32 -6.26
CA PRO A 103 -3.95 -21.35 -5.47
C PRO A 103 -3.18 -20.74 -4.32
N ILE A 104 -3.85 -20.45 -3.22
CA ILE A 104 -3.18 -20.05 -1.98
C ILE A 104 -3.14 -21.30 -1.08
N ASP A 105 -2.07 -22.08 -1.24
CA ASP A 105 -1.75 -23.22 -0.36
C ASP A 105 -1.47 -22.72 1.06
N TYR A 106 -2.35 -23.06 2.01
CA TYR A 106 -2.41 -22.48 3.35
C TYR A 106 -1.27 -22.82 4.32
N ASP A 107 -0.29 -23.64 3.92
CA ASP A 107 0.96 -23.86 4.67
C ASP A 107 1.93 -22.65 4.61
N LEU A 108 1.37 -21.43 4.45
CA LEU A 108 1.89 -20.24 3.76
C LEU A 108 3.12 -19.57 4.36
N LYS A 109 4.22 -19.57 3.59
CA LYS A 109 5.32 -18.59 3.74
C LYS A 109 4.95 -17.19 3.20
N ARG A 110 3.69 -16.96 2.81
CA ARG A 110 3.24 -15.73 2.15
C ARG A 110 2.95 -14.62 3.15
N LYS A 111 3.16 -13.39 2.70
CA LYS A 111 2.86 -12.17 3.45
C LYS A 111 2.08 -11.21 2.55
N VAL A 112 1.19 -10.45 3.16
CA VAL A 112 0.61 -9.25 2.55
C VAL A 112 1.35 -8.05 3.12
N GLU A 113 2.00 -7.29 2.25
CA GLU A 113 2.66 -6.05 2.60
C GLU A 113 1.67 -4.91 2.52
N TRP A 114 1.57 -4.12 3.59
CA TRP A 114 0.76 -2.91 3.67
C TRP A 114 1.66 -1.71 3.46
N ARG A 115 1.36 -0.90 2.45
CA ARG A 115 2.09 0.35 2.16
C ARG A 115 1.41 1.51 2.85
N PHE A 116 2.21 2.29 3.57
CA PHE A 116 1.79 3.45 4.33
C PHE A 116 2.41 4.71 3.78
N ALA A 117 1.65 5.79 3.81
CA ALA A 117 2.11 7.15 3.62
C ALA A 117 1.69 7.96 4.85
N ASN A 118 2.66 8.58 5.54
CA ASN A 118 2.42 9.40 6.72
C ASN A 118 1.61 8.65 7.81
N GLY A 119 1.90 7.36 8.01
CA GLY A 119 1.26 6.53 9.03
C GLY A 119 -0.14 6.01 8.66
N LYS A 120 -0.66 6.28 7.45
CA LYS A 120 -1.94 5.74 6.96
C LYS A 120 -1.71 4.73 5.82
N PRO A 121 -2.34 3.54 5.84
CA PRO A 121 -2.20 2.61 4.75
C PRO A 121 -2.94 3.15 3.52
N PHE A 122 -2.36 2.94 2.33
CA PHE A 122 -2.94 3.39 1.06
C PHE A 122 -2.93 2.31 -0.02
N ALA A 123 -2.12 1.27 0.12
CA ALA A 123 -2.05 0.16 -0.82
C ALA A 123 -1.59 -1.12 -0.13
N VAL A 124 -1.77 -2.25 -0.79
CA VAL A 124 -1.24 -3.55 -0.43
C VAL A 124 -0.44 -4.17 -1.57
N ILE A 125 0.53 -4.99 -1.22
CA ILE A 125 1.33 -5.78 -2.16
C ILE A 125 1.32 -7.23 -1.70
N TYR A 126 1.00 -8.14 -2.60
CA TYR A 126 0.94 -9.57 -2.31
C TYR A 126 1.34 -10.39 -3.53
N ARG A 127 1.71 -11.66 -3.31
CA ARG A 127 2.12 -12.56 -4.38
C ARG A 127 0.98 -13.46 -4.81
N ILE A 128 0.83 -13.61 -6.12
CA ILE A 128 -0.05 -14.59 -6.75
C ILE A 128 0.78 -15.54 -7.61
N ASP A 129 0.27 -16.77 -7.79
CA ASP A 129 0.89 -17.76 -8.66
C ASP A 129 0.22 -17.70 -10.03
N LEU A 130 1.02 -17.66 -11.08
CA LEU A 130 0.51 -17.82 -12.44
C LEU A 130 0.47 -19.31 -12.77
N THR A 131 -0.63 -19.74 -13.36
CA THR A 131 -0.84 -21.12 -13.80
C THR A 131 -1.03 -21.18 -15.30
N LYS A 132 -0.82 -22.35 -15.91
CA LYS A 132 -1.19 -22.57 -17.32
C LYS A 132 -2.70 -22.33 -17.47
N SER A 133 -3.09 -21.43 -18.38
CA SER A 133 -4.49 -20.99 -18.56
C SER A 133 -5.36 -21.96 -19.36
N ASP A 134 -4.81 -23.08 -19.80
CA ASP A 134 -5.39 -24.02 -20.76
C ASP A 134 -5.56 -25.44 -20.21
N SER A 135 -5.50 -25.64 -18.89
CA SER A 135 -5.88 -26.93 -18.33
C SER A 135 -7.40 -27.10 -18.46
N SER A 136 -7.82 -27.90 -19.44
CA SER A 136 -9.16 -28.52 -19.50
C SER A 136 -9.51 -29.34 -18.25
N ASP A 137 -8.53 -29.51 -17.36
CA ASP A 137 -8.63 -30.07 -16.03
C ASP A 137 -8.58 -28.95 -14.95
N PRO A 138 -9.71 -28.59 -14.32
CA PRO A 138 -9.74 -27.61 -13.23
C PRO A 138 -9.01 -28.07 -11.96
N THR A 139 -8.64 -29.36 -11.85
CA THR A 139 -7.80 -29.87 -10.77
C THR A 139 -6.30 -29.60 -11.04
N GLY A 140 -5.94 -29.36 -12.30
CA GLY A 140 -4.57 -29.08 -12.73
C GLY A 140 -4.05 -27.72 -12.27
N MET A 141 -4.87 -26.67 -12.15
CA MET A 141 -4.35 -25.33 -11.83
C MET A 141 -3.66 -25.24 -10.45
N TRP A 142 -3.92 -26.20 -9.56
CA TRP A 142 -3.36 -26.26 -8.20
C TRP A 142 -2.09 -27.10 -8.11
N SER A 143 -1.77 -27.86 -9.16
CA SER A 143 -0.57 -28.68 -9.23
C SER A 143 0.66 -27.76 -9.42
N LYS A 144 1.72 -28.01 -8.63
CA LYS A 144 2.97 -27.23 -8.71
C LYS A 144 3.58 -27.30 -10.10
N GLU A 145 3.32 -28.39 -10.82
CA GLU A 145 3.74 -28.65 -12.20
C GLU A 145 3.06 -27.71 -13.22
N ASN A 146 1.94 -27.09 -12.84
CA ASN A 146 1.21 -26.13 -13.65
C ASN A 146 1.49 -24.67 -13.29
N LYS A 147 2.31 -24.40 -12.28
CA LYS A 147 2.81 -23.06 -11.97
C LYS A 147 3.79 -22.59 -13.03
N THR A 148 3.46 -21.50 -13.71
CA THR A 148 4.28 -20.88 -14.77
C THR A 148 5.10 -19.70 -14.27
N GLY A 149 4.68 -19.09 -13.15
CA GLY A 149 5.36 -17.94 -12.57
C GLY A 149 4.72 -17.44 -11.29
N GLU A 150 5.16 -16.27 -10.84
CA GLU A 150 4.54 -15.53 -9.75
C GLU A 150 4.53 -14.04 -10.10
N HIS A 151 3.47 -13.34 -9.74
CA HIS A 151 3.41 -11.89 -9.83
C HIS A 151 3.26 -11.27 -8.43
N LEU A 152 3.83 -10.08 -8.23
CA LEU A 152 3.48 -9.17 -7.16
C LEU A 152 2.33 -8.29 -7.64
N VAL A 153 1.16 -8.46 -7.05
CA VAL A 153 -0.01 -7.61 -7.29
C VAL A 153 0.05 -6.44 -6.33
N ILE A 154 -0.19 -5.24 -6.84
CA ILE A 154 -0.20 -3.98 -6.11
C ILE A 154 -1.60 -3.39 -6.25
N LYS A 155 -2.36 -3.32 -5.15
CA LYS A 155 -3.71 -2.77 -5.14
C LYS A 155 -3.82 -1.61 -4.17
N GLY A 156 -4.43 -0.51 -4.60
CA GLY A 156 -4.78 0.61 -3.74
C GLY A 156 -5.97 0.28 -2.84
N LEU A 157 -5.96 0.87 -1.65
CA LEU A 157 -7.09 0.87 -0.73
C LEU A 157 -8.05 2.01 -1.08
N LYS A 158 -9.16 2.14 -0.35
CA LYS A 158 -10.17 3.20 -0.57
C LYS A 158 -9.53 4.58 -0.75
N GLY A 159 -9.87 5.27 -1.84
CA GLY A 159 -9.31 6.57 -2.25
C GLY A 159 -8.00 6.49 -3.03
N PHE A 160 -7.52 5.28 -3.35
CA PHE A 160 -6.32 5.01 -4.15
C PHE A 160 -6.57 3.91 -5.18
N GLU A 161 -7.81 3.69 -5.60
CA GLU A 161 -8.24 2.59 -6.48
C GLU A 161 -7.57 2.61 -7.85
N HIS A 162 -7.01 3.74 -8.28
CA HIS A 162 -6.19 3.87 -9.49
C HIS A 162 -4.85 3.11 -9.40
N ILE A 163 -4.44 2.72 -8.20
CA ILE A 163 -3.27 1.86 -7.98
C ILE A 163 -3.70 0.42 -8.25
N ASP A 164 -3.47 -0.03 -9.47
CA ASP A 164 -3.69 -1.42 -9.88
C ASP A 164 -2.58 -1.85 -10.84
N PHE A 165 -1.58 -2.54 -10.31
CA PHE A 165 -0.40 -2.93 -11.06
C PHE A 165 0.03 -4.36 -10.72
N GLU A 166 0.84 -4.92 -11.62
CA GLU A 166 1.52 -6.19 -11.40
C GLU A 166 3.00 -6.09 -11.77
N VAL A 167 3.84 -6.83 -11.05
CA VAL A 167 5.26 -6.98 -11.34
C VAL A 167 5.60 -8.47 -11.36
N ASP A 168 6.22 -8.93 -12.45
CA ASP A 168 6.77 -10.29 -12.50
C ASP A 168 7.79 -10.48 -11.37
N ALA A 169 7.57 -11.49 -10.52
CA ALA A 169 8.44 -11.81 -9.40
C ALA A 169 9.88 -12.18 -9.79
N LYS A 170 10.13 -12.54 -11.06
CA LYS A 170 11.47 -12.79 -11.61
C LYS A 170 12.23 -11.50 -11.93
N THR A 171 11.55 -10.34 -11.93
CA THR A 171 12.20 -9.04 -12.08
C THR A 171 13.23 -8.84 -10.96
N ALA A 172 14.42 -8.35 -11.30
CA ALA A 172 15.42 -7.97 -10.29
C ALA A 172 14.79 -6.98 -9.30
N ASP A 173 14.96 -7.24 -8.00
CA ASP A 173 14.39 -6.42 -6.92
C ASP A 173 12.88 -6.17 -7.04
N ALA A 174 12.11 -7.16 -7.51
CA ALA A 174 10.66 -7.02 -7.76
C ALA A 174 9.87 -6.40 -6.58
N ASN A 175 10.23 -6.71 -5.33
CA ASN A 175 9.61 -6.11 -4.15
C ASN A 175 9.94 -4.61 -3.98
N VAL A 176 11.15 -4.17 -4.34
CA VAL A 176 11.53 -2.74 -4.34
C VAL A 176 10.72 -2.03 -5.43
N LYS A 177 10.72 -2.59 -6.65
CA LYS A 177 9.98 -2.03 -7.78
C LYS A 177 8.47 -1.91 -7.49
N ALA A 178 7.87 -2.92 -6.88
CA ALA A 178 6.46 -2.88 -6.51
C ALA A 178 6.14 -1.76 -5.51
N ARG A 179 7.04 -1.54 -4.54
CA ARG A 179 6.92 -0.42 -3.58
C ARG A 179 7.05 0.94 -4.27
N GLU A 180 8.04 1.10 -5.14
CA GLU A 180 8.24 2.33 -5.91
C GLU A 180 7.04 2.65 -6.80
N MET A 181 6.44 1.65 -7.43
CA MET A 181 5.21 1.83 -8.23
C MET A 181 4.03 2.29 -7.37
N ALA A 182 3.82 1.69 -6.19
CA ALA A 182 2.78 2.13 -5.27
C ALA A 182 3.03 3.58 -4.79
N ASP A 183 4.26 3.88 -4.37
CA ASP A 183 4.64 5.19 -3.83
C ASP A 183 4.55 6.30 -4.89
N ALA A 184 4.97 6.01 -6.13
CA ALA A 184 4.85 6.96 -7.25
C ALA A 184 3.38 7.22 -7.61
N ALA A 185 2.51 6.20 -7.51
CA ALA A 185 1.10 6.34 -7.79
C ALA A 185 0.33 7.04 -6.66
N TYR A 186 0.81 6.97 -5.41
CA TYR A 186 0.25 7.73 -4.27
C TYR A 186 0.21 9.24 -4.54
N ALA A 187 1.25 9.78 -5.21
CA ALA A 187 1.36 11.20 -5.52
C ALA A 187 0.34 11.68 -6.57
N LYS A 188 -0.26 10.76 -7.34
CA LYS A 188 -1.18 11.04 -8.43
C LYS A 188 -2.65 10.90 -8.01
N LYS A 189 -2.99 11.37 -6.79
CA LYS A 189 -4.38 11.27 -6.28
C LYS A 189 -5.38 11.69 -7.37
N PRO A 190 -6.50 10.96 -7.54
CA PRO A 190 -7.53 11.33 -8.48
C PRO A 190 -8.09 12.73 -8.19
#